data_AF-A0A350QIA0-F1
#
_entry.id   AF-A0A350QIA0-F1
#
_cell.length_a   1.000
_cell.length_b   1.000
_cell.length_c   1.000
_cell.angle_alpha   90.00
_cell.angle_beta   90.00
_cell.angle_gamma   90.00
#
_symmetry.space_group_name_H-M   'P 1'
#
loop_
_entity.id
_entity.type
_entity.pdbx_description
1 polymer ?
#
loop_
_entity_poly.entity_id
_entity_poly.type
_entity_poly.pdbx_seq_one_letter_code
_entity_poly.pdbx_strand_id
1 'polypeptide(L)'
;MNYAQHELFLINLRQQFADIFLVSKAGKDNSEQRLRAQGFIHAGELLEICGRQEVQQLMEQVHLEVFGVTIAERKPSELARRQQALKLGDYDYFDEPAFNRLR
;
A
#
# COMPACT_ATOMS: atom_id res chain seq x y z
N MET A 1 13.38 -21.01 14.94
CA MET A 1 13.39 -19.69 14.28
C MET A 1 14.61 -18.92 14.76
N ASN A 2 15.47 -18.47 13.86
CA ASN A 2 16.59 -17.60 14.24
C ASN A 2 16.05 -16.16 14.35
N TYR A 3 15.93 -15.66 15.58
CA TYR A 3 15.36 -14.34 15.86
C TYR A 3 16.03 -13.21 15.08
N ALA A 4 17.36 -13.28 14.88
CA ALA A 4 18.09 -12.27 14.13
C ALA A 4 17.72 -12.25 12.63
N GLN A 5 17.41 -13.41 12.05
CA GLN A 5 16.98 -13.50 10.65
C GLN A 5 15.56 -12.98 10.47
N HIS A 6 14.67 -13.29 11.42
CA HIS A 6 13.30 -12.77 11.45
C HIS A 6 13.27 -11.25 11.54
N GLU A 7 13.98 -10.66 12.51
CA GLU A 7 14.06 -9.21 12.67
C GLU A 7 14.65 -8.52 11.44
N LEU A 8 15.77 -9.03 10.92
CA LEU A 8 16.40 -8.47 9.73
C LEU A 8 15.45 -8.51 8.52
N PHE A 9 14.70 -9.60 8.36
CA PHE A 9 13.71 -9.74 7.29
C PHE A 9 12.62 -8.67 7.40
N LEU A 10 12.03 -8.49 8.59
CA LEU A 10 10.98 -7.49 8.81
C LEU A 10 11.48 -6.05 8.60
N ILE A 11 12.70 -5.73 9.03
CA ILE A 11 13.32 -4.41 8.79
C ILE A 11 13.42 -4.13 7.29
N ASN A 12 13.92 -5.11 6.50
CA ASN A 12 14.05 -4.97 5.06
C ASN A 12 12.67 -4.89 4.36
N LEU A 13 11.70 -5.69 4.80
CA LEU A 13 10.35 -5.66 4.25
C LEU A 13 9.65 -4.32 4.53
N ARG A 14 9.83 -3.76 5.75
CA ARG A 14 9.31 -2.45 6.14
C ARG A 14 9.84 -1.36 5.20
N GLN A 15 11.14 -1.38 4.92
CA GLN A 15 11.76 -0.41 4.00
C GLN A 15 11.17 -0.53 2.60
N GLN A 16 11.01 -1.75 2.08
CA GLN A 16 10.40 -1.97 0.77
C GLN A 16 8.96 -1.45 0.69
N PHE A 17 8.14 -1.67 1.73
CA PHE A 17 6.79 -1.08 1.79
C PHE A 17 6.82 0.44 1.81
N ALA A 18 7.71 1.04 2.61
CA ALA A 18 7.84 2.49 2.68
C ALA A 18 8.20 3.08 1.31
N ASP A 19 9.19 2.48 0.62
CA ASP A 19 9.61 2.93 -0.71
C ASP A 19 8.46 2.82 -1.74
N ILE A 20 7.75 1.69 -1.76
CA ILE A 20 6.59 1.48 -2.64
C ILE A 20 5.52 2.54 -2.39
N PHE A 21 5.20 2.82 -1.13
CA PHE A 21 4.15 3.76 -0.76
C PHE A 21 4.56 5.21 -0.96
N LEU A 22 5.81 5.59 -0.73
CA LEU A 22 6.32 6.93 -1.03
C LEU A 22 6.30 7.20 -2.54
N VAL A 23 6.72 6.23 -3.36
CA VAL A 23 6.64 6.34 -4.83
C VAL A 23 5.18 6.43 -5.29
N SER A 24 4.29 5.63 -4.70
CA SER A 24 2.85 5.69 -4.97
C SER A 24 2.25 7.06 -4.59
N LYS A 25 2.61 7.60 -3.43
CA LYS A 25 2.17 8.92 -2.93
C LYS A 25 2.67 10.04 -3.83
N ALA A 26 3.88 9.91 -4.39
CA ALA A 26 4.41 10.80 -5.41
C ALA A 26 3.76 10.61 -6.79
N GLY A 27 2.84 9.66 -6.94
CA GLY A 27 2.12 9.42 -8.18
C GLY A 27 2.96 8.79 -9.30
N LYS A 28 4.10 8.19 -8.94
CA LYS A 28 5.03 7.54 -9.87
C LYS A 28 4.75 6.04 -9.95
N ASP A 29 5.19 5.42 -11.05
CA ASP A 29 5.09 3.97 -11.19
C ASP A 29 6.01 3.26 -10.18
N ASN A 30 5.47 2.20 -9.55
CA ASN A 30 6.16 1.37 -8.56
C ASN A 30 6.03 -0.13 -8.86
N SER A 31 5.67 -0.48 -10.09
CA SER A 31 5.39 -1.87 -10.50
C SER A 31 6.56 -2.81 -10.23
N GLU A 32 7.79 -2.37 -10.52
CA GLU A 32 9.00 -3.16 -10.32
C GLU A 32 9.30 -3.42 -8.83
N GLN A 33 9.15 -2.39 -7.99
CA GLN A 33 9.33 -2.50 -6.54
C GLN A 33 8.31 -3.47 -5.93
N ARG A 34 7.07 -3.44 -6.40
CA ARG A 34 6.01 -4.36 -5.96
C ARG A 34 6.34 -5.81 -6.32
N LEU A 35 6.83 -6.08 -7.53
CA LEU A 35 7.25 -7.41 -7.95
C LEU A 35 8.42 -7.93 -7.10
N ARG A 36 9.41 -7.06 -6.81
CA ARG A 36 10.51 -7.41 -5.90
C ARG A 36 10.03 -7.74 -4.49
N ALA A 37 9.17 -6.90 -3.92
CA ALA A 37 8.61 -7.14 -2.59
C ALA A 37 7.80 -8.45 -2.53
N GLN A 38 7.05 -8.77 -3.60
CA GLN A 38 6.32 -10.03 -3.69
C GLN A 38 7.26 -11.24 -3.68
N GLY A 39 8.36 -11.19 -4.45
CA GLY A 39 9.39 -12.23 -4.43
C GLY A 39 10.07 -12.36 -3.06
N PHE A 40 10.35 -11.24 -2.41
CA PHE A 40 10.94 -11.21 -1.07
C PHE A 40 10.01 -11.83 -0.01
N ILE A 41 8.72 -11.49 -0.03
CA ILE A 41 7.71 -12.10 0.86
C ILE A 41 7.61 -13.60 0.60
N HIS A 42 7.56 -14.02 -0.66
CA HIS A 42 7.46 -15.44 -1.00
C HIS A 42 8.68 -16.23 -0.51
N ALA A 43 9.89 -15.67 -0.62
CA ALA A 43 11.09 -16.28 -0.05
C ALA A 43 11.03 -16.37 1.48
N GLY A 44 10.53 -15.34 2.16
CA GLY A 44 10.33 -15.34 3.60
C GLY A 44 9.31 -16.38 4.08
N GLU A 45 8.19 -16.53 3.36
CA GLU A 45 7.18 -17.58 3.63
C GLU A 45 7.79 -18.97 3.40
N LEU A 46 8.51 -19.18 2.29
CA LEU A 46 9.12 -20.47 1.94
C LEU A 46 10.19 -20.91 2.95
N LEU A 47 10.97 -19.97 3.47
CA LEU A 47 12.02 -20.22 4.45
C LEU A 47 11.50 -20.23 5.90
N GLU A 48 10.17 -20.12 6.09
CA GLU A 48 9.52 -20.03 7.39
C GLU A 48 10.09 -18.89 8.27
N ILE A 49 10.54 -17.81 7.63
CA ILE A 49 11.08 -16.61 8.30
C ILE A 49 9.96 -15.68 8.73
N CYS A 50 8.84 -15.61 7.99
CA CYS A 50 7.72 -14.73 8.34
C CYS A 50 6.37 -15.40 8.12
N GLY A 51 5.37 -14.97 8.86
CA GLY A 51 3.98 -15.38 8.66
C GLY A 51 3.21 -14.40 7.77
N ARG A 52 2.20 -14.91 7.05
CA ARG A 52 1.30 -14.09 6.23
C ARG A 52 0.61 -12.96 7.02
N GLN A 53 0.14 -13.26 8.23
CA GLN A 53 -0.55 -12.28 9.07
C GLN A 53 0.38 -11.15 9.52
N GLU A 54 1.62 -11.48 9.88
CA GLU A 54 2.65 -10.52 10.27
C GLU A 54 3.01 -9.58 9.11
N VAL A 55 3.18 -10.14 7.91
CA VAL A 55 3.41 -9.35 6.69
C VAL A 55 2.25 -8.39 6.43
N GLN A 56 1.00 -8.83 6.60
CA GLN A 56 -0.19 -7.97 6.43
C GLN A 56 -0.22 -6.84 7.46
N GLN A 57 0.06 -7.14 8.73
CA GLN A 57 0.11 -6.14 9.80
C GLN A 57 1.21 -5.10 9.55
N LEU A 58 2.39 -5.53 9.14
CA LEU A 58 3.49 -4.64 8.80
C LEU A 58 3.12 -3.74 7.61
N MET A 59 2.50 -4.30 6.57
CA MET A 59 2.05 -3.54 5.41
C MET A 59 1.02 -2.46 5.80
N GLU A 60 0.04 -2.82 6.63
CA GLU A 60 -0.98 -1.90 7.13
C GLU A 60 -0.36 -0.76 7.95
N GLN A 61 0.56 -1.09 8.85
CA GLN A 61 1.28 -0.11 9.67
C GLN A 61 2.03 0.90 8.80
N VAL A 62 2.83 0.43 7.84
CA VAL A 62 3.61 1.31 6.97
C VAL A 62 2.69 2.13 6.06
N HIS A 63 1.56 1.58 5.61
CA HIS A 63 0.57 2.35 4.85
C HIS A 63 0.00 3.51 5.69
N LEU A 64 -0.39 3.22 6.94
CA LEU A 64 -0.89 4.24 7.87
C LEU A 64 0.16 5.34 8.12
N GLU A 65 1.43 4.98 8.32
CA GLU A 65 2.50 5.95 8.51
C GLU A 65 2.72 6.86 7.29
N VAL A 66 2.63 6.31 6.07
CA VAL A 66 2.89 7.08 4.84
C VAL A 66 1.68 7.92 4.41
N PHE A 67 0.47 7.36 4.50
CA PHE A 67 -0.75 7.99 4.00
C PHE A 67 -1.62 8.65 5.08
N GLY A 68 -1.41 8.34 6.36
CA GLY A 68 -2.24 8.82 7.46
C GLY A 68 -3.61 8.16 7.55
N VAL A 69 -3.87 7.13 6.72
CA VAL A 69 -5.12 6.37 6.68
C VAL A 69 -4.81 4.88 6.53
N THR A 70 -5.70 4.02 7.03
CA THR A 70 -5.61 2.57 6.81
C THR A 70 -5.87 2.21 5.35
N ILE A 71 -5.41 1.04 4.92
CA ILE A 71 -5.73 0.48 3.60
C ILE A 71 -7.25 0.28 3.47
N ALA A 72 -7.88 -0.13 4.56
CA ALA A 72 -9.32 -0.34 4.65
C ALA A 72 -10.12 0.97 4.52
N GLU A 73 -9.61 2.11 4.98
CA GLU A 73 -10.27 3.43 4.84
C GLU A 73 -10.03 4.07 3.47
N ARG A 74 -8.87 3.82 2.85
CA ARG A 74 -8.52 4.39 1.54
C ARG A 74 -9.33 3.81 0.37
N LYS A 75 -9.62 2.51 0.39
CA LYS A 75 -10.37 1.85 -0.71
C LYS A 75 -11.85 2.29 -0.83
N PRO A 76 -12.62 2.41 0.26
CA PRO A 76 -14.00 2.87 0.20
C PRO A 76 -14.12 4.35 -0.10
N SER A 77 -13.21 5.23 0.33
CA SER A 77 -13.38 6.68 0.17
C SER A 77 -13.44 7.11 -1.30
N GLU A 78 -12.50 6.66 -2.13
CA GLU A 78 -12.46 7.03 -3.57
C GLU A 78 -13.61 6.41 -4.37
N LEU A 79 -13.91 5.14 -4.10
CA LEU A 79 -14.94 4.41 -4.82
C LEU A 79 -16.35 4.87 -4.40
N ALA A 80 -16.55 5.17 -3.10
CA ALA A 80 -17.78 5.76 -2.59
C ALA A 80 -17.96 7.20 -3.09
N ARG A 81 -16.92 8.03 -3.12
CA ARG A 81 -16.97 9.41 -3.67
C ARG A 81 -17.42 9.40 -5.13
N ARG A 82 -16.83 8.52 -5.95
CA ARG A 82 -17.25 8.32 -7.34
C ARG A 82 -18.69 7.82 -7.48
N GLN A 83 -19.10 6.83 -6.68
CA GLN A 83 -20.49 6.32 -6.71
C GLN A 83 -21.50 7.37 -6.24
N GLN A 84 -21.14 8.18 -5.26
CA GLN A 84 -21.98 9.26 -4.74
C GLN A 84 -22.14 10.38 -5.78
N ALA A 85 -21.07 10.77 -6.47
CA ALA A 85 -21.14 11.73 -7.58
C ALA A 85 -22.09 11.26 -8.69
N LEU A 86 -22.03 9.96 -9.06
CA LEU A 86 -22.96 9.36 -10.03
C LEU A 86 -24.42 9.41 -9.55
N LYS A 87 -24.68 9.11 -8.26
CA LYS A 87 -26.04 9.13 -7.70
C LYS A 87 -26.63 10.54 -7.62
N LEU A 88 -25.80 11.54 -7.33
CA LEU A 88 -26.22 12.93 -7.17
C LEU A 88 -26.26 13.70 -8.50
N GLY A 89 -25.79 13.11 -9.60
CA GLY A 89 -25.63 13.81 -10.88
C GLY A 89 -24.58 14.91 -10.81
N ASP A 90 -23.61 14.78 -9.91
CA ASP A 90 -22.49 15.71 -9.75
C ASP A 90 -21.43 15.38 -10.81
N TYR A 91 -21.65 15.91 -12.02
CA TYR A 91 -20.74 15.71 -13.14
C TYR A 91 -19.46 16.52 -13.04
N ASP A 92 -19.44 17.58 -12.21
CA ASP A 92 -18.25 18.40 -11.95
C ASP A 92 -17.10 17.56 -11.36
N TYR A 93 -17.42 16.52 -10.58
CA TYR A 93 -16.47 15.50 -10.12
C TYR A 93 -15.67 14.84 -11.27
N PHE A 94 -16.33 14.59 -12.40
CA PHE A 94 -15.71 13.93 -13.56
C PHE A 94 -14.96 14.90 -14.46
N ASP A 95 -15.38 16.15 -14.46
CA ASP A 95 -14.76 17.26 -15.19
C ASP A 95 -13.56 17.86 -14.44
N GLU A 96 -13.39 17.53 -13.16
CA GLU A 96 -12.21 17.91 -12.38
C GLU A 96 -10.94 17.48 -13.13
N PRO A 97 -10.04 18.43 -13.49
CA PRO A 97 -8.83 18.12 -14.22
C PRO A 97 -7.99 17.08 -13.48
N ALA A 98 -7.33 16.18 -14.23
CA ALA A 98 -6.58 15.08 -13.63
C ALA A 98 -5.49 15.52 -12.62
N PHE A 99 -5.01 16.77 -12.71
CA PHE A 99 -4.05 17.35 -11.77
C PHE A 99 -4.67 17.87 -10.46
N ASN A 100 -5.99 18.10 -10.40
CA ASN A 100 -6.72 18.52 -9.20
C ASN A 100 -7.30 17.34 -8.41
N ARG A 101 -7.43 16.16 -9.05
CA ARG A 101 -7.91 14.94 -8.39
C ARG A 101 -6.89 14.50 -7.33
N LEU A 102 -7.29 14.54 -6.05
CA LEU A 102 -6.51 13.94 -4.95
C LEU A 102 -6.31 12.44 -5.24
N ARG A 103 -5.06 11.95 -5.16
CA ARG A 103 -4.64 10.55 -5.43
C ARG A 103 -4.44 9.77 -4.13
#